data_AF-A0A093BNY3-F1
#
_entry.id   AF-A0A093BNY3-F1
#
_cell.length_a   1.000
_cell.length_b   1.000
_cell.length_c   1.000
_cell.angle_alpha   90.00
_cell.angle_beta   90.00
_cell.angle_gamma   90.00
#
_symmetry.space_group_name_H-M   'P 1'
#
loop_
_entity.id
_entity.type
_entity.pdbx_description
1 polymer ?
#
loop_
_entity_poly.entity_id
_entity_poly.type
_entity_poly.pdbx_seq_one_letter_code
_entity_poly.pdbx_strand_id
1 'polypeptide(L)'
;LLRAAVLLSLVDVLQGFAMEEKGDVFQRTPCPAFLVLDNTAYLADMTFELPCNCKPEEVSSVVWYFQKNMGSPQVTVLTDFSGTVAMASSHARAGSAVLKRFSIRMFSLIVFKAQVSDSGHYLCGTRRGDFFYGYDVDVQPSSHISVAFVDKGQQVQQDYSGEFFKLFTTFWDWTRCDRCGVRGEQRRVGLCYLQSPQLHPRYRTALPNVTSCGSRAVPAQLQEAVHLRRPEVAIRSCLSPCPKVEAPKEGVMAISNVIAKLGQKPWMPRIPTQFHKQLVGTTLIIACPGARPEHAVAWDKGSMRLYRSRYLINVNRSMRLFIDHGNHLHIQRVRSRDGGTYFCWREGKMVAGFRLSVTFPPRRRRTLYDPETIYAIKTIGMSYGIITGVFILSQVCRC
;
A
#
# COMPACT_ATOMS: atom_id res chain seq x y z
N LEU A 1 0.86 45.34 -33.35
CA LEU A 1 -0.21 44.34 -33.09
C LEU A 1 0.35 42.91 -32.90
N LEU A 2 1.25 42.41 -33.76
CA LEU A 2 1.87 41.07 -33.56
C LEU A 2 2.69 40.90 -32.27
N ARG A 3 3.36 41.95 -31.77
CA ARG A 3 4.14 41.87 -30.51
C ARG A 3 3.27 41.75 -29.24
N ALA A 4 2.04 42.23 -29.26
CA ALA A 4 1.12 42.13 -28.12
C ALA A 4 0.48 40.74 -28.03
N ALA A 5 0.20 40.10 -29.17
CA ALA A 5 -0.37 38.75 -29.22
C ALA A 5 0.60 37.66 -28.74
N VAL A 6 1.91 37.85 -28.91
CA VAL A 6 2.95 36.91 -28.43
C VAL A 6 3.18 37.03 -26.92
N LEU A 7 2.98 38.21 -26.34
CA LEU A 7 3.03 38.40 -24.89
C LEU A 7 1.80 37.80 -24.19
N LEU A 8 0.62 37.91 -24.80
CA LEU A 8 -0.61 37.29 -24.28
C LEU A 8 -0.58 35.76 -24.36
N SER A 9 0.02 35.18 -25.41
CA SER A 9 0.15 33.73 -25.53
C SER A 9 1.20 33.11 -24.60
N LEU A 10 2.22 33.87 -24.19
CA LEU A 10 3.16 33.45 -23.15
C LEU A 10 2.52 33.47 -21.75
N VAL A 11 1.57 34.38 -21.50
CA VAL A 11 0.80 34.41 -20.25
C VAL A 11 -0.17 33.23 -20.15
N ASP A 12 -0.85 32.86 -21.24
CA ASP A 12 -1.75 31.70 -21.27
C ASP A 12 -1.02 30.35 -21.16
N VAL A 13 0.19 30.23 -21.73
CA VAL A 13 1.01 29.00 -21.60
C VAL A 13 1.62 28.86 -20.19
N LEU A 14 1.82 29.97 -19.48
CA LEU A 14 2.22 29.96 -18.07
C LEU A 14 1.06 29.64 -17.11
N GLN A 15 -0.19 29.80 -17.54
CA GLN A 15 -1.38 29.41 -16.75
C GLN A 15 -1.75 27.91 -16.88
N GLY A 16 -1.12 27.17 -17.80
CA GLY A 16 -1.34 25.72 -17.99
C GLY A 16 -0.61 24.81 -17.01
N PHE A 17 0.32 25.36 -16.23
CA PHE A 17 0.81 24.76 -14.99
C PHE A 17 0.28 25.60 -13.85
N ALA A 18 -1.02 25.45 -13.55
CA ALA A 18 -1.45 25.55 -12.17
C ALA A 18 -0.78 24.39 -11.40
N MET A 19 0.53 24.54 -11.15
CA MET A 19 1.05 24.21 -9.83
C MET A 19 0.08 24.92 -8.91
N GLU A 20 -0.72 24.15 -8.19
CA GLU A 20 -1.35 24.63 -6.98
C GLU A 20 -0.18 25.03 -6.08
N GLU A 21 0.27 26.27 -6.26
CA GLU A 21 1.02 27.02 -5.29
C GLU A 21 0.03 27.12 -4.14
N LYS A 22 -0.03 26.05 -3.34
CA LYS A 22 -0.56 26.08 -1.97
C LYS A 22 0.33 27.06 -1.25
N GLY A 23 0.08 28.35 -1.51
CA GLY A 23 0.68 29.48 -0.85
C GLY A 23 0.55 29.21 0.63
N ASP A 24 1.72 29.01 1.24
CA ASP A 24 1.98 28.82 2.65
C ASP A 24 0.77 28.34 3.45
N VAL A 25 0.50 27.02 3.44
CA VAL A 25 -0.58 26.39 4.25
C VAL A 25 -0.54 26.88 5.71
N PHE A 26 0.64 27.29 6.18
CA PHE A 26 0.90 27.82 7.52
C PHE A 26 0.45 29.28 7.72
N GLN A 27 0.33 30.10 6.67
CA GLN A 27 -0.16 31.49 6.79
C GLN A 27 -1.68 31.60 6.95
N ARG A 28 -2.43 30.55 6.57
CA ARG A 28 -3.90 30.59 6.54
C ARG A 28 -4.56 30.10 7.83
N THR A 29 -3.84 29.37 8.68
CA THR A 29 -4.44 28.69 9.84
C THR A 29 -3.56 28.85 11.09
N PRO A 30 -3.95 29.65 12.09
CA PRO A 30 -3.21 29.72 13.34
C PRO A 30 -3.24 28.35 14.05
N CYS A 31 -2.14 27.99 14.70
CA CYS A 31 -2.11 26.79 15.52
C CYS A 31 -3.06 26.91 16.72
N PRO A 32 -3.71 25.81 17.15
CA PRO A 32 -4.53 25.82 18.34
C PRO A 32 -3.67 26.15 19.57
N ALA A 33 -4.23 26.91 20.51
CA ALA A 33 -3.54 27.31 21.75
C ALA A 33 -3.14 26.12 22.64
N PHE A 34 -3.84 24.99 22.47
CA PHE A 34 -3.55 23.72 23.15
C PHE A 34 -3.41 22.61 22.12
N LEU A 35 -2.61 21.59 22.42
CA LEU A 35 -2.46 20.43 21.55
C LEU A 35 -3.75 19.59 21.50
N VAL A 36 -4.54 19.86 20.47
CA VAL A 36 -5.74 19.12 20.08
C VAL A 36 -5.35 18.08 19.03
N LEU A 37 -6.01 16.92 19.09
CA LEU A 37 -5.73 15.80 18.21
C LEU A 37 -6.87 15.61 17.22
N ASP A 38 -6.62 15.83 15.94
CA ASP A 38 -7.63 15.64 14.91
C ASP A 38 -7.80 14.14 14.63
N ASN A 39 -9.03 13.63 14.79
CA ASN A 39 -9.32 12.23 14.54
C ASN A 39 -9.34 11.94 13.03
N THR A 40 -8.63 10.90 12.62
CA THR A 40 -8.64 10.40 11.25
C THR A 40 -8.58 8.89 11.23
N ALA A 41 -9.19 8.28 10.22
CA ALA A 41 -9.35 6.84 10.12
C ALA A 41 -8.93 6.34 8.75
N TYR A 42 -8.21 5.22 8.73
CA TYR A 42 -7.78 4.54 7.50
C TYR A 42 -7.98 3.04 7.62
N LEU A 43 -8.11 2.37 6.48
CA LEU A 43 -8.08 0.91 6.44
C LEU A 43 -6.63 0.42 6.42
N ALA A 44 -6.34 -0.70 7.07
CA ALA A 44 -5.06 -1.39 6.93
C ALA A 44 -4.74 -1.70 5.44
N ASP A 45 -3.45 -1.80 5.14
CA ASP A 45 -2.84 -1.94 3.82
C ASP A 45 -2.93 -0.70 2.90
N MET A 46 -3.61 0.37 3.34
CA MET A 46 -3.64 1.65 2.63
C MET A 46 -2.42 2.52 2.92
N THR A 47 -2.15 3.48 2.03
CA THR A 47 -1.20 4.56 2.25
C THR A 47 -1.97 5.81 2.68
N PHE A 48 -1.57 6.46 3.77
CA PHE A 48 -2.18 7.71 4.20
C PHE A 48 -1.16 8.83 4.29
N GLU A 49 -1.64 10.06 4.12
CA GLU A 49 -0.86 11.29 4.23
C GLU A 49 -1.46 12.15 5.36
N LEU A 50 -0.60 12.58 6.28
CA LEU A 50 -0.92 13.50 7.35
C LEU A 50 -0.21 14.82 7.06
N PRO A 51 -0.92 15.86 6.58
CA PRO A 51 -0.35 17.18 6.43
C PRO A 51 -0.12 17.81 7.80
N CYS A 52 0.95 18.58 7.92
CA CYS A 52 1.13 19.41 9.10
C CYS A 52 0.44 20.75 8.82
N ASN A 53 -0.73 20.99 9.43
CA ASN A 53 -1.66 22.05 9.00
C ASN A 53 -1.35 23.44 9.55
N CYS A 54 -0.49 23.56 10.55
CA CYS A 54 -0.10 24.83 11.14
C CYS A 54 1.35 24.71 11.61
N LYS A 55 2.07 25.83 11.75
CA LYS A 55 3.43 25.89 12.27
C LYS A 55 3.70 27.34 12.73
N PRO A 56 4.31 27.58 13.89
CA PRO A 56 4.73 28.92 14.27
C PRO A 56 5.69 29.54 13.24
N GLU A 57 5.63 30.85 13.05
CA GLU A 57 6.42 31.57 12.04
C GLU A 57 7.94 31.39 12.26
N GLU A 58 8.36 31.27 13.52
CA GLU A 58 9.76 31.17 13.93
C GLU A 58 10.39 29.79 13.64
N VAL A 59 9.57 28.79 13.31
CA VAL A 59 10.04 27.40 13.11
C VAL A 59 10.34 27.18 11.64
N SER A 60 11.59 26.87 11.26
CA SER A 60 11.93 26.66 9.83
C SER A 60 11.69 25.23 9.33
N SER A 61 11.66 24.23 10.24
CA SER A 61 11.54 22.81 9.89
C SER A 61 10.56 22.07 10.80
N VAL A 62 9.79 21.15 10.24
CA VAL A 62 8.85 20.30 10.97
C VAL A 62 9.46 18.93 11.22
N VAL A 63 9.32 18.43 12.44
CA VAL A 63 9.65 17.06 12.84
C VAL A 63 8.37 16.30 13.17
N TRP A 64 8.29 15.04 12.74
CA TRP A 64 7.18 14.15 13.08
C TRP A 64 7.54 13.23 14.24
N TYR A 65 6.57 13.01 15.12
CA TYR A 65 6.66 12.14 16.28
C TYR A 65 5.49 11.17 16.27
N PHE A 66 5.74 9.93 16.69
CA PHE A 66 4.74 8.89 16.88
C PHE A 66 4.73 8.42 18.33
N GLN A 67 3.53 8.38 18.92
CA GLN A 67 3.30 7.85 20.26
C GLN A 67 2.13 6.87 20.21
N LYS A 68 2.28 5.70 20.83
CA LYS A 68 1.19 4.71 20.88
C LYS A 68 0.05 5.16 21.80
N ASN A 69 0.42 5.79 22.91
CA ASN A 69 -0.47 6.32 23.92
C ASN A 69 0.03 7.71 24.31
N MET A 70 -0.88 8.68 24.45
CA MET A 70 -0.55 10.00 24.96
C MET A 70 0.08 9.90 26.35
N GLY A 71 1.18 10.63 26.57
CA GLY A 71 1.91 10.65 27.85
C GLY A 71 2.83 9.44 28.08
N SER A 72 2.97 8.54 27.10
CA SER A 72 3.99 7.50 27.14
C SER A 72 5.39 8.13 27.09
N PRO A 73 6.35 7.68 27.92
CA PRO A 73 7.75 8.12 27.81
C PRO A 73 8.39 7.66 26.49
N GLN A 74 7.76 6.72 25.77
CA GLN A 74 8.22 6.19 24.50
C GLN A 74 7.68 7.01 23.34
N VAL A 75 8.34 8.13 23.06
CA VAL A 75 8.10 8.94 21.86
C VAL A 75 9.06 8.48 20.77
N THR A 76 8.52 8.02 19.65
CA THR A 76 9.32 7.65 18.48
C THR A 76 9.45 8.86 17.57
N VAL A 77 10.67 9.29 17.29
CA VAL A 77 10.94 10.36 16.33
C VAL A 77 10.92 9.77 14.91
N LEU A 78 10.05 10.28 14.05
CA LEU A 78 9.96 9.95 12.63
C LEU A 78 10.74 11.03 11.85
N THR A 79 12.05 10.84 11.65
CA THR A 79 12.90 11.85 10.98
C THR A 79 13.75 11.28 9.85
N ASP A 80 14.14 12.20 8.97
CA ASP A 80 15.18 12.09 7.93
C ASP A 80 16.35 13.05 8.20
N PHE A 81 17.09 12.86 9.28
CA PHE A 81 18.45 13.44 9.30
C PHE A 81 19.34 12.52 8.44
N SER A 82 19.52 12.89 7.17
CA SER A 82 20.42 12.27 6.17
C SER A 82 20.04 10.90 5.55
N GLY A 83 18.79 10.44 5.65
CA GLY A 83 18.39 9.19 4.98
C GLY A 83 19.05 7.90 5.52
N THR A 84 19.69 7.99 6.68
CA THR A 84 20.16 6.83 7.45
C THR A 84 19.30 6.66 8.69
N VAL A 85 18.83 5.42 8.86
CA VAL A 85 18.07 4.90 10.01
C VAL A 85 18.48 5.56 11.33
N ALA A 86 17.49 6.01 12.10
CA ALA A 86 17.68 6.50 13.46
C ALA A 86 18.51 5.50 14.29
N MET A 87 19.78 5.83 14.53
CA MET A 87 20.59 5.18 15.55
C MET A 87 20.14 5.70 16.92
N ALA A 88 19.67 4.75 17.72
CA ALA A 88 19.79 4.66 19.17
C ALA A 88 19.78 6.00 19.96
N SER A 89 18.59 6.41 20.40
CA SER A 89 18.50 6.87 21.78
C SER A 89 18.50 5.63 22.68
N SER A 90 19.31 5.63 23.74
CA SER A 90 19.56 4.51 24.67
C SER A 90 18.33 4.01 25.45
N HIS A 91 17.12 4.45 25.10
CA HIS A 91 15.86 3.95 25.65
C HIS A 91 14.76 3.66 24.59
N ALA A 92 15.06 3.71 23.29
CA ALA A 92 14.10 3.37 22.23
C ALA A 92 14.36 1.96 21.68
N ARG A 93 13.51 0.99 22.06
CA ARG A 93 13.51 -0.34 21.43
C ARG A 93 13.23 -0.17 19.93
N ALA A 94 14.18 -0.55 19.08
CA ALA A 94 13.98 -0.70 17.64
C ALA A 94 12.92 -1.77 17.38
N GLY A 95 11.66 -1.35 17.22
CA GLY A 95 10.54 -2.28 17.15
C GLY A 95 9.20 -1.73 16.63
N SER A 96 9.14 -0.55 15.99
CA SER A 96 7.92 -0.13 15.30
C SER A 96 8.03 -0.38 13.78
N ALA A 97 7.10 -1.16 13.23
CA ALA A 97 7.05 -1.48 11.80
C ALA A 97 6.83 -0.24 10.90
N VAL A 98 6.37 0.87 11.49
CA VAL A 98 6.15 2.18 10.85
C VAL A 98 7.46 2.75 10.30
N LEU A 99 8.56 2.67 11.06
CA LEU A 99 9.85 3.29 10.72
C LEU A 99 10.45 2.81 9.38
N LYS A 100 9.99 1.66 8.87
CA LYS A 100 10.45 1.09 7.60
C LYS A 100 9.59 1.49 6.40
N ARG A 101 8.46 2.18 6.63
CA ARG A 101 7.38 2.36 5.64
C ARG A 101 6.81 3.78 5.65
N PHE A 102 7.62 4.80 5.91
CA PHE A 102 7.16 6.19 5.82
C PHE A 102 8.10 7.04 4.96
N SER A 103 7.59 8.19 4.54
CA SER A 103 8.34 9.26 3.88
C SER A 103 7.78 10.59 4.35
N ILE A 104 8.63 11.62 4.43
CA ILE A 104 8.19 12.99 4.71
C ILE A 104 8.37 13.80 3.43
N ARG A 105 7.32 14.50 3.00
CA ARG A 105 7.36 15.35 1.81
C ARG A 105 6.59 16.63 2.08
N MET A 106 7.24 17.78 1.88
CA MET A 106 6.61 19.10 2.05
C MET A 106 5.91 19.23 3.41
N PHE A 107 6.57 18.81 4.49
CA PHE A 107 6.07 18.77 5.87
C PHE A 107 4.93 17.78 6.15
N SER A 108 4.39 17.09 5.14
CA SER A 108 3.45 15.97 5.33
C SER A 108 4.18 14.67 5.65
N LEU A 109 3.63 13.89 6.57
CA LEU A 109 4.02 12.50 6.81
C LEU A 109 3.20 11.57 5.92
N ILE A 110 3.86 10.71 5.16
CA ILE A 110 3.23 9.69 4.32
C ILE A 110 3.59 8.33 4.89
N VAL A 111 2.59 7.54 5.28
CA VAL A 111 2.79 6.17 5.79
C VAL A 111 2.26 5.17 4.76
N PHE A 112 3.12 4.30 4.26
CA PHE A 112 2.82 3.31 3.24
C PHE A 112 2.35 1.98 3.85
N LYS A 113 1.32 1.37 3.27
CA LYS A 113 0.79 0.05 3.66
C LYS A 113 0.52 -0.06 5.16
N ALA A 114 -0.24 0.88 5.71
CA ALA A 114 -0.58 1.02 7.11
C ALA A 114 -1.00 -0.30 7.76
N GLN A 115 -0.55 -0.52 9.00
CA GLN A 115 -0.90 -1.66 9.83
C GLN A 115 -1.70 -1.18 11.03
N VAL A 116 -2.48 -2.07 11.66
CA VAL A 116 -3.25 -1.73 12.88
C VAL A 116 -2.32 -1.30 14.03
N SER A 117 -1.08 -1.79 14.04
CA SER A 117 -0.05 -1.34 14.98
C SER A 117 0.29 0.14 14.82
N ASP A 118 0.05 0.70 13.64
CA ASP A 118 0.37 2.08 13.27
C ASP A 118 -0.70 3.06 13.79
N SER A 119 -1.82 2.59 14.35
CA SER A 119 -2.78 3.45 15.07
C SER A 119 -2.13 4.09 16.30
N GLY A 120 -2.38 5.37 16.53
CA GLY A 120 -1.81 6.14 17.64
C GLY A 120 -1.77 7.63 17.34
N HIS A 121 -0.95 8.35 18.11
CA HIS A 121 -0.81 9.80 18.01
C HIS A 121 0.37 10.17 17.14
N TYR A 122 0.10 10.99 16.13
CA TYR A 122 1.11 11.53 15.23
C TYR A 122 1.17 13.03 15.42
N LEU A 123 2.31 13.52 15.89
CA LEU A 123 2.49 14.91 16.29
C LEU A 123 3.51 15.56 15.37
N CYS A 124 3.19 16.74 14.84
CA CYS A 124 4.18 17.58 14.20
C CYS A 124 4.64 18.70 15.14
N GLY A 125 5.96 18.89 15.20
CA GLY A 125 6.62 19.69 16.24
C GLY A 125 7.99 20.23 15.81
N THR A 126 8.60 21.00 16.71
CA THR A 126 9.98 21.48 16.58
C THR A 126 10.97 20.37 16.86
N ARG A 127 12.25 20.57 16.49
CA ARG A 127 13.34 19.64 16.86
C ARG A 127 13.55 19.51 18.37
N ARG A 128 13.11 20.50 19.15
CA ARG A 128 13.23 20.52 20.61
C ARG A 128 12.10 19.74 21.29
N GLY A 129 11.12 19.26 20.53
CA GLY A 129 9.97 18.51 21.04
C GLY A 129 8.76 19.38 21.36
N ASP A 130 8.71 20.63 20.89
CA ASP A 130 7.53 21.49 21.05
C ASP A 130 6.50 21.12 20.00
N PHE A 131 5.41 20.48 20.42
CA PHE A 131 4.33 20.05 19.53
C PHE A 131 3.35 21.19 19.30
N PHE A 132 2.97 21.41 18.05
CA PHE A 132 2.02 22.47 17.69
C PHE A 132 0.75 21.93 17.00
N TYR A 133 0.78 20.70 16.47
CA TYR A 133 -0.38 20.07 15.86
C TYR A 133 -0.27 18.53 15.91
N GLY A 134 -1.40 17.83 15.92
CA GLY A 134 -1.38 16.38 15.97
C GLY A 134 -2.66 15.69 15.54
N TYR A 135 -2.53 14.39 15.27
CA TYR A 135 -3.60 13.50 14.83
C TYR A 135 -3.78 12.35 15.81
N ASP A 136 -5.03 11.93 15.99
CA ASP A 136 -5.39 10.62 16.53
C ASP A 136 -5.77 9.72 15.35
N VAL A 137 -4.82 8.87 14.96
CA VAL A 137 -4.94 8.01 13.77
C VAL A 137 -5.45 6.65 14.18
N ASP A 138 -6.58 6.25 13.62
CA ASP A 138 -7.13 4.89 13.71
C ASP A 138 -6.94 4.13 12.40
N VAL A 139 -6.05 3.13 12.40
CA VAL A 139 -5.90 2.15 11.32
C VAL A 139 -6.75 0.92 11.65
N GLN A 140 -7.91 0.81 10.99
CA GLN A 140 -8.84 -0.28 11.19
C GLN A 140 -8.40 -1.56 10.44
N PRO A 141 -8.60 -2.75 11.02
CA PRO A 141 -8.13 -4.00 10.44
C PRO A 141 -8.78 -4.32 9.09
N SER A 142 -7.96 -4.75 8.13
CA SER A 142 -8.43 -5.37 6.89
C SER A 142 -8.75 -6.86 7.07
N SER A 143 -8.32 -7.46 8.18
CA SER A 143 -8.66 -8.85 8.53
C SER A 143 -10.15 -8.96 8.86
N HIS A 144 -10.82 -9.90 8.19
CA HIS A 144 -12.26 -10.15 8.36
C HIS A 144 -13.19 -8.96 8.07
N ILE A 145 -12.78 -8.09 7.14
CA ILE A 145 -13.63 -7.05 6.58
C ILE A 145 -14.87 -7.64 5.87
N SER A 146 -16.01 -6.99 6.03
CA SER A 146 -17.26 -7.41 5.39
C SER A 146 -17.29 -6.91 3.95
N VAL A 147 -17.50 -7.81 2.98
CA VAL A 147 -17.53 -7.45 1.55
C VAL A 147 -18.93 -7.69 0.99
N ALA A 148 -19.54 -6.64 0.45
CA ALA A 148 -20.85 -6.69 -0.20
C ALA A 148 -20.71 -6.52 -1.72
N PHE A 149 -21.12 -7.53 -2.48
CA PHE A 149 -21.27 -7.45 -3.93
C PHE A 149 -22.68 -6.99 -4.29
N VAL A 150 -22.83 -5.71 -4.60
CA VAL A 150 -24.13 -5.07 -4.86
C VAL A 150 -24.86 -5.75 -6.02
N ASP A 151 -24.14 -6.12 -7.07
CA ASP A 151 -24.71 -6.81 -8.25
C ASP A 151 -25.31 -8.19 -7.90
N LYS A 152 -24.95 -8.77 -6.75
CA LYS A 152 -25.50 -10.04 -6.23
C LYS A 152 -26.62 -9.82 -5.21
N GLY A 153 -27.13 -8.61 -5.07
CA GLY A 153 -28.13 -8.26 -4.07
C GLY A 153 -27.60 -8.24 -2.63
N GLN A 154 -26.28 -8.33 -2.43
CA GLN A 154 -25.69 -8.25 -1.09
C GLN A 154 -25.68 -6.81 -0.60
N GLN A 155 -25.99 -6.63 0.69
CA GLN A 155 -26.05 -5.33 1.33
C GLN A 155 -24.98 -5.20 2.41
N VAL A 156 -24.63 -3.96 2.70
CA VAL A 156 -23.77 -3.60 3.83
C VAL A 156 -24.54 -3.74 5.14
N GLN A 157 -23.83 -3.85 6.25
CA GLN A 157 -24.42 -4.03 7.57
C GLN A 157 -25.26 -2.82 7.97
N GLN A 158 -26.42 -3.06 8.59
CA GLN A 158 -27.23 -1.99 9.17
C GLN A 158 -26.54 -1.37 10.38
N ASP A 159 -26.79 -0.08 10.62
CA ASP A 159 -26.27 0.63 11.79
C ASP A 159 -26.78 -0.02 13.09
N TYR A 160 -25.94 0.01 14.12
CA TYR A 160 -26.31 -0.45 15.46
C TYR A 160 -26.59 0.76 16.35
N SER A 161 -27.72 0.76 17.03
CA SER A 161 -28.10 1.81 17.98
C SER A 161 -28.19 1.20 19.38
N GLY A 162 -27.31 1.64 20.27
CA GLY A 162 -27.40 1.38 21.70
C GLY A 162 -28.11 2.52 22.43
N GLU A 163 -28.20 2.43 23.74
CA GLU A 163 -28.90 3.41 24.58
C GLU A 163 -28.24 4.80 24.55
N PHE A 164 -26.91 4.85 24.60
CA PHE A 164 -26.12 6.11 24.66
C PHE A 164 -25.07 6.24 23.55
N PHE A 165 -25.15 5.38 22.53
CA PHE A 165 -24.22 5.41 21.41
C PHE A 165 -24.82 4.83 20.14
N LYS A 166 -24.30 5.26 18.99
CA LYS A 166 -24.61 4.70 17.67
C LYS A 166 -23.33 4.25 17.00
N LEU A 167 -23.31 3.03 16.47
CA LEU A 167 -22.24 2.47 15.65
C LEU A 167 -22.71 2.40 14.19
N PHE A 168 -21.93 2.99 13.29
CA PHE A 168 -22.29 3.06 11.88
C PHE A 168 -21.05 3.02 10.99
N THR A 169 -21.27 2.83 9.70
CA THR A 169 -20.19 2.83 8.71
C THR A 169 -20.24 4.09 7.87
N THR A 170 -19.17 4.87 7.89
CA THR A 170 -19.01 6.00 6.96
C THR A 170 -18.27 5.51 5.73
N PHE A 171 -18.93 5.56 4.58
CA PHE A 171 -18.35 5.16 3.31
C PHE A 171 -17.66 6.33 2.61
N TRP A 172 -16.50 6.06 2.03
CA TRP A 172 -15.94 6.90 0.98
C TRP A 172 -16.84 6.90 -0.25
N ASP A 173 -16.63 7.89 -1.11
CA ASP A 173 -17.27 7.92 -2.40
C ASP A 173 -16.93 6.67 -3.24
N TRP A 174 -17.84 6.33 -4.14
CA TRP A 174 -17.56 5.32 -5.15
C TRP A 174 -16.38 5.76 -5.99
N THR A 175 -15.39 4.87 -6.14
CA THR A 175 -14.29 5.09 -7.08
C THR A 175 -14.83 5.24 -8.50
N ARG A 176 -14.05 5.83 -9.40
CA ARG A 176 -14.32 5.71 -10.84
C ARG A 176 -14.32 4.24 -11.27
N CYS A 177 -14.80 3.98 -12.48
CA CYS A 177 -14.76 2.64 -13.05
C CYS A 177 -13.29 2.22 -13.26
N ASP A 178 -12.89 1.06 -12.72
CA ASP A 178 -11.50 0.61 -12.75
C ASP A 178 -10.98 0.29 -14.17
N ARG A 179 -11.89 0.05 -15.12
CA ARG A 179 -11.62 -0.19 -16.54
C ARG A 179 -12.55 0.65 -17.41
N CYS A 180 -12.11 0.90 -18.64
CA CYS A 180 -12.91 1.54 -19.69
C CYS A 180 -13.11 0.59 -20.88
N GLY A 181 -14.16 0.82 -21.67
CA GLY A 181 -14.48 0.07 -22.90
C GLY A 181 -14.90 -1.39 -22.68
N VAL A 182 -14.81 -1.88 -21.45
CA VAL A 182 -15.16 -3.22 -21.02
C VAL A 182 -15.82 -3.12 -19.65
N ARG A 183 -16.46 -4.20 -19.19
CA ARG A 183 -16.97 -4.29 -17.82
C ARG A 183 -15.82 -4.05 -16.83
N GLY A 184 -16.01 -3.08 -15.96
CA GLY A 184 -15.14 -2.79 -14.82
C GLY A 184 -15.88 -2.96 -13.50
N GLU A 185 -15.19 -2.62 -12.41
CA GLU A 185 -15.75 -2.57 -11.06
C GLU A 185 -15.50 -1.19 -10.43
N GLN A 186 -16.47 -0.73 -9.63
CA GLN A 186 -16.30 0.37 -8.68
C GLN A 186 -16.25 -0.21 -7.27
N ARG A 187 -15.52 0.47 -6.39
CA ARG A 187 -15.49 0.13 -4.97
C ARG A 187 -15.77 1.36 -4.13
N ARG A 188 -16.23 1.14 -2.90
CA ARG A 188 -16.15 2.13 -1.82
C ARG A 188 -15.78 1.43 -0.54
N VAL A 189 -14.96 2.09 0.27
CA VAL A 189 -14.49 1.58 1.55
C VAL A 189 -15.25 2.28 2.65
N GLY A 190 -15.80 1.50 3.57
CA GLY A 190 -16.51 1.94 4.75
C GLY A 190 -15.69 1.68 6.00
N LEU A 191 -15.54 2.69 6.85
CA LEU A 191 -14.86 2.59 8.13
C LEU A 191 -15.87 2.71 9.26
N CYS A 192 -15.57 2.06 10.39
CA CYS A 192 -16.41 2.08 11.58
C CYS A 192 -16.29 3.42 12.31
N TYR A 193 -17.43 4.03 12.61
CA TYR A 193 -17.53 5.22 13.44
C TYR A 193 -18.50 5.00 14.60
N LEU A 194 -18.22 5.67 15.71
CA LEU A 194 -19.05 5.70 16.90
C LEU A 194 -19.51 7.13 17.16
N GLN A 195 -20.82 7.30 17.37
CA GLN A 195 -21.41 8.53 17.87
C GLN A 195 -21.79 8.36 19.33
N SER A 196 -21.30 9.22 20.23
CA SER A 196 -21.67 9.24 21.64
C SER A 196 -21.42 10.60 22.27
N PRO A 197 -22.26 11.08 23.21
CA PRO A 197 -21.98 12.28 23.98
C PRO A 197 -20.82 12.10 24.98
N GLN A 198 -20.34 10.88 25.21
CA GLN A 198 -19.31 10.55 26.21
C GLN A 198 -17.88 10.58 25.63
N LEU A 199 -17.69 11.07 24.40
CA LEU A 199 -16.38 11.13 23.78
C LEU A 199 -15.45 12.12 24.48
N HIS A 200 -14.17 11.76 24.59
CA HIS A 200 -13.20 12.60 25.26
C HIS A 200 -12.92 13.90 24.46
N PRO A 201 -13.11 15.11 25.04
CA PRO A 201 -13.14 16.37 24.31
C PRO A 201 -11.79 16.82 23.72
N ARG A 202 -10.67 16.26 24.22
CA ARG A 202 -9.31 16.51 23.69
C ARG A 202 -9.13 16.09 22.21
N TYR A 203 -9.96 15.17 21.73
CA TYR A 203 -9.90 14.68 20.36
C TYR A 203 -10.91 15.45 19.52
N ARG A 204 -10.44 16.22 18.55
CA ARG A 204 -11.29 16.99 17.65
C ARG A 204 -11.79 16.08 16.55
N THR A 205 -13.07 16.20 16.28
CA THR A 205 -13.78 15.40 15.30
C THR A 205 -14.38 16.30 14.24
N ALA A 206 -14.55 15.79 13.02
CA ALA A 206 -15.18 16.54 11.93
C ALA A 206 -16.66 16.82 12.21
N LEU A 207 -17.33 15.90 12.92
CA LEU A 207 -18.71 16.02 13.35
C LEU A 207 -18.78 15.97 14.88
N PRO A 208 -19.64 16.77 15.53
CA PRO A 208 -19.83 16.71 16.98
C PRO A 208 -20.18 15.30 17.43
N ASN A 209 -19.58 14.85 18.53
CA ASN A 209 -19.86 13.56 19.15
C ASN A 209 -19.61 12.33 18.27
N VAL A 210 -18.85 12.42 17.17
CA VAL A 210 -18.55 11.30 16.26
C VAL A 210 -17.05 11.07 16.16
N THR A 211 -16.56 9.87 16.44
CA THR A 211 -15.14 9.53 16.26
C THR A 211 -14.98 8.17 15.58
N SER A 212 -13.79 7.91 15.03
CA SER A 212 -13.45 6.58 14.55
C SER A 212 -13.48 5.55 15.67
N CYS A 213 -13.96 4.35 15.37
CA CYS A 213 -14.15 3.27 16.34
C CYS A 213 -12.89 2.92 17.16
N GLY A 214 -11.69 2.90 16.56
CA GLY A 214 -10.43 2.65 17.27
C GLY A 214 -9.77 3.89 17.88
N SER A 215 -10.45 5.05 17.85
CA SER A 215 -9.96 6.29 18.44
C SER A 215 -9.77 6.19 19.95
N ARG A 216 -8.77 6.90 20.47
CA ARG A 216 -8.58 7.06 21.92
C ARG A 216 -9.61 7.98 22.58
N ALA A 217 -10.47 8.63 21.78
CA ALA A 217 -11.62 9.37 22.28
C ALA A 217 -12.73 8.46 22.82
N VAL A 218 -12.75 7.18 22.42
CA VAL A 218 -13.77 6.21 22.84
C VAL A 218 -13.51 5.75 24.29
N PRO A 219 -14.49 5.91 25.19
CA PRO A 219 -14.40 5.43 26.57
C PRO A 219 -14.16 3.92 26.66
N ALA A 220 -13.44 3.48 27.69
CA ALA A 220 -13.11 2.07 27.90
C ALA A 220 -14.36 1.17 27.94
N GLN A 221 -15.47 1.68 28.50
CA GLN A 221 -16.75 0.96 28.60
C GLN A 221 -17.37 0.64 27.24
N LEU A 222 -17.03 1.39 26.19
CA LEU A 222 -17.57 1.21 24.84
C LEU A 222 -16.62 0.45 23.90
N GLN A 223 -15.41 0.10 24.33
CA GLN A 223 -14.43 -0.58 23.47
C GLN A 223 -14.90 -1.96 23.02
N GLU A 224 -15.54 -2.73 23.89
CA GLU A 224 -16.11 -4.03 23.53
C GLU A 224 -17.25 -3.90 22.52
N ALA A 225 -18.11 -2.89 22.68
CA ALA A 225 -19.22 -2.64 21.77
C ALA A 225 -18.71 -2.27 20.36
N VAL A 226 -17.60 -1.54 20.26
CA VAL A 226 -16.99 -1.19 18.98
C VAL A 226 -16.61 -2.43 18.16
N HIS A 227 -16.20 -3.53 18.80
CA HIS A 227 -15.84 -4.76 18.09
C HIS A 227 -17.02 -5.46 17.39
N LEU A 228 -18.27 -5.07 17.72
CA LEU A 228 -19.47 -5.53 17.03
C LEU A 228 -19.52 -5.07 15.57
N ARG A 229 -18.82 -3.98 15.24
CA ARG A 229 -18.81 -3.43 13.89
C ARG A 229 -17.41 -3.46 13.29
N ARG A 230 -17.35 -3.87 12.02
CA ARG A 230 -16.12 -4.01 11.26
C ARG A 230 -16.13 -3.08 10.07
N PRO A 231 -14.96 -2.71 9.52
CA PRO A 231 -14.90 -2.04 8.24
C PRO A 231 -15.63 -2.86 7.16
N GLU A 232 -16.05 -2.18 6.10
CA GLU A 232 -16.84 -2.77 5.04
C GLU A 232 -16.34 -2.32 3.67
N VAL A 233 -16.53 -3.15 2.65
CA VAL A 233 -16.27 -2.78 1.25
C VAL A 233 -17.46 -3.16 0.42
N ALA A 234 -18.02 -2.18 -0.29
CA ALA A 234 -19.04 -2.43 -1.29
C ALA A 234 -18.41 -2.39 -2.69
N ILE A 235 -18.77 -3.35 -3.53
CA ILE A 235 -18.29 -3.50 -4.90
C ILE A 235 -19.47 -3.67 -5.83
N ARG A 236 -19.44 -2.97 -6.96
CA ARG A 236 -20.43 -3.09 -8.03
C ARG A 236 -19.78 -3.03 -9.39
N SER A 237 -20.44 -3.58 -10.40
CA SER A 237 -19.97 -3.48 -11.78
C SER A 237 -20.24 -2.08 -12.35
N CYS A 238 -19.45 -1.71 -13.34
CA CYS A 238 -19.63 -0.49 -14.11
C CYS A 238 -19.24 -0.72 -15.57
N LEU A 239 -19.73 0.16 -16.44
CA LEU A 239 -19.30 0.27 -17.82
C LEU A 239 -19.03 1.75 -18.09
N SER A 240 -17.82 2.07 -18.53
CA SER A 240 -17.41 3.44 -18.83
C SER A 240 -16.73 3.50 -20.20
N PRO A 241 -17.01 4.49 -21.04
CA PRO A 241 -16.30 4.67 -22.30
C PRO A 241 -14.82 5.00 -22.06
N CYS A 242 -13.95 4.57 -22.98
CA CYS A 242 -12.55 4.96 -22.90
C CYS A 242 -12.35 6.44 -23.27
N PRO A 243 -11.53 7.17 -22.50
CA PRO A 243 -11.17 8.53 -22.88
C PRO A 243 -10.50 8.49 -24.25
N LYS A 244 -10.94 9.38 -25.15
CA LYS A 244 -10.34 9.52 -26.47
C LYS A 244 -8.88 9.92 -26.27
N VAL A 245 -7.96 9.18 -26.88
CA VAL A 245 -6.55 9.58 -26.92
C VAL A 245 -6.46 10.78 -27.85
N GLU A 246 -6.05 11.93 -27.33
CA GLU A 246 -5.78 13.10 -28.18
C GLU A 246 -4.73 12.72 -29.22
N ALA A 247 -4.99 13.05 -30.49
CA ALA A 247 -4.05 12.81 -31.56
C ALA A 247 -2.72 13.50 -31.23
N PRO A 248 -1.56 12.86 -31.48
CA PRO A 248 -0.28 13.50 -31.24
C PRO A 248 -0.21 14.81 -32.03
N LYS A 249 0.20 15.91 -31.38
CA LYS A 249 0.45 17.19 -32.05
C LYS A 249 1.41 16.95 -33.23
N GLU A 250 1.20 17.61 -34.37
CA GLU A 250 1.88 17.37 -35.65
C GLU A 250 3.42 17.26 -35.55
N GLY A 251 4.05 17.99 -34.63
CA GLY A 251 5.50 17.92 -34.40
C GLY A 251 6.02 16.58 -33.86
N VAL A 252 5.23 15.84 -33.06
CA VAL A 252 5.63 14.51 -32.55
C VAL A 252 5.53 13.44 -33.65
N MET A 253 4.56 13.60 -34.56
CA MET A 253 4.44 12.77 -35.77
C MET A 253 5.67 12.93 -36.67
N ALA A 254 6.19 14.15 -36.82
CA ALA A 254 7.40 14.42 -37.61
C ALA A 254 8.65 13.69 -37.07
N ILE A 255 8.89 13.72 -35.75
CA ILE A 255 10.02 13.00 -35.12
C ILE A 255 9.88 11.48 -35.30
N SER A 256 8.67 10.95 -35.16
CA SER A 256 8.40 9.51 -35.34
C SER A 256 8.63 9.06 -36.79
N ASN A 257 8.35 9.92 -37.77
CA ASN A 257 8.60 9.67 -39.19
C ASN A 257 10.10 9.73 -39.55
N VAL A 258 10.88 10.60 -38.90
CA VAL A 258 12.35 10.64 -39.07
C VAL A 258 12.99 9.36 -38.52
N ILE A 259 12.58 8.89 -37.34
CA ILE A 259 13.09 7.63 -36.77
C ILE A 259 12.69 6.42 -37.64
N ALA A 260 11.47 6.44 -38.22
CA ALA A 260 11.03 5.39 -39.15
C ALA A 260 11.82 5.37 -40.47
N LYS A 261 12.35 6.52 -40.92
CA LYS A 261 13.21 6.62 -42.12
C LYS A 261 14.66 6.17 -41.87
N LEU A 262 15.11 6.09 -40.61
CA LEU A 262 16.48 5.73 -40.22
C LEU A 262 16.66 4.24 -39.86
N GLY A 263 15.59 3.43 -39.84
CA GLY A 263 15.64 1.99 -39.56
C GLY A 263 14.32 1.44 -39.02
N GLN A 264 14.21 0.10 -38.88
CA GLN A 264 13.02 -0.56 -38.33
C GLN A 264 12.63 0.09 -37.00
N LYS A 265 11.39 0.57 -36.91
CA LYS A 265 10.83 1.18 -35.71
C LYS A 265 11.08 0.22 -34.53
N PRO A 266 11.90 0.61 -33.52
CA PRO A 266 12.14 -0.27 -32.39
C PRO A 266 10.79 -0.63 -31.77
N TRP A 267 10.58 -1.92 -31.50
CA TRP A 267 9.35 -2.38 -30.87
C TRP A 267 9.17 -1.66 -29.55
N MET A 268 8.23 -0.71 -29.53
CA MET A 268 7.93 0.08 -28.36
C MET A 268 6.65 -0.47 -27.75
N PRO A 269 6.68 -1.03 -26.54
CA PRO A 269 5.48 -1.56 -25.92
C PRO A 269 4.44 -0.44 -25.78
N ARG A 270 3.16 -0.75 -26.02
CA ARG A 270 2.06 0.23 -25.94
C ARG A 270 1.95 0.91 -24.57
N ILE A 271 2.54 0.30 -23.54
CA ILE A 271 2.58 0.76 -22.16
C ILE A 271 3.95 0.44 -21.52
N PRO A 272 4.44 1.27 -20.59
CA PRO A 272 5.65 0.97 -19.83
C PRO A 272 5.56 -0.41 -19.17
N THR A 273 6.52 -1.29 -19.46
CA THR A 273 6.50 -2.69 -19.00
C THR A 273 7.73 -3.01 -18.17
N GLN A 274 7.53 -3.42 -16.92
CA GLN A 274 8.58 -3.87 -16.01
C GLN A 274 8.80 -5.38 -16.14
N PHE A 275 10.04 -5.85 -16.02
CA PHE A 275 10.39 -7.26 -16.11
C PHE A 275 10.73 -7.80 -14.73
N HIS A 276 10.05 -8.87 -14.32
CA HIS A 276 10.26 -9.52 -13.03
C HIS A 276 10.67 -10.96 -13.23
N LYS A 277 11.78 -11.37 -12.63
CA LYS A 277 12.19 -12.77 -12.53
C LYS A 277 11.90 -13.26 -11.12
N GLN A 278 11.19 -14.38 -10.99
CA GLN A 278 10.83 -14.95 -9.70
C GLN A 278 11.11 -16.44 -9.65
N LEU A 279 11.58 -16.92 -8.50
CA LEU A 279 11.79 -18.35 -8.27
C LEU A 279 10.47 -19.05 -7.93
N VAL A 280 10.34 -20.32 -8.32
CA VAL A 280 9.20 -21.14 -7.90
C VAL A 280 9.15 -21.21 -6.37
N GLY A 281 7.96 -21.04 -5.82
CA GLY A 281 7.70 -21.10 -4.38
C GLY A 281 7.80 -19.76 -3.64
N THR A 282 8.34 -18.71 -4.24
CA THR A 282 8.41 -17.37 -3.59
C THR A 282 7.04 -16.70 -3.53
N THR A 283 6.93 -15.64 -2.74
CA THR A 283 5.76 -14.75 -2.72
C THR A 283 6.11 -13.47 -3.46
N LEU A 284 5.25 -13.07 -4.40
CA LEU A 284 5.38 -11.83 -5.16
C LEU A 284 4.23 -10.88 -4.82
N ILE A 285 4.56 -9.61 -4.59
CA ILE A 285 3.58 -8.53 -4.41
C ILE A 285 3.89 -7.46 -5.45
N ILE A 286 2.89 -7.07 -6.23
CA ILE A 286 3.02 -6.06 -7.29
C ILE A 286 2.09 -4.89 -6.98
N ALA A 287 2.65 -3.68 -6.98
CA ALA A 287 1.91 -2.42 -6.83
C ALA A 287 1.71 -1.77 -8.20
N CYS A 288 0.55 -1.14 -8.42
CA CYS A 288 0.34 -0.35 -9.63
C CYS A 288 1.06 1.01 -9.46
N PRO A 289 1.92 1.44 -10.39
CA PRO A 289 2.75 2.63 -10.18
C PRO A 289 1.91 3.89 -10.02
N GLY A 290 2.23 4.70 -9.00
CA GLY A 290 1.50 5.94 -8.67
C GLY A 290 0.03 5.74 -8.29
N ALA A 291 -0.42 4.51 -8.03
CA ALA A 291 -1.73 4.28 -7.47
C ALA A 291 -1.74 4.72 -6.00
N ARG A 292 -2.82 5.39 -5.60
CA ARG A 292 -3.15 5.72 -4.22
C ARG A 292 -4.32 4.83 -3.79
N PRO A 293 -4.57 4.65 -2.48
CA PRO A 293 -5.67 3.81 -2.04
C PRO A 293 -7.02 4.25 -2.60
N GLU A 294 -7.32 5.54 -2.62
CA GLU A 294 -8.55 6.11 -3.16
C GLU A 294 -8.75 5.82 -4.66
N HIS A 295 -7.68 5.48 -5.39
CA HIS A 295 -7.79 5.24 -6.82
C HIS A 295 -8.50 3.92 -7.16
N ALA A 296 -9.22 3.94 -8.28
CA ALA A 296 -9.74 2.75 -8.93
C ALA A 296 -8.59 2.01 -9.61
N VAL A 297 -8.21 0.85 -9.09
CA VAL A 297 -7.13 0.02 -9.65
C VAL A 297 -7.67 -1.33 -10.09
N ALA A 298 -7.23 -1.83 -11.23
CA ALA A 298 -7.60 -3.15 -11.70
C ALA A 298 -6.37 -3.93 -12.20
N TRP A 299 -6.47 -5.25 -12.18
CA TRP A 299 -5.41 -6.14 -12.64
C TRP A 299 -5.94 -7.10 -13.70
N ASP A 300 -5.16 -7.29 -14.77
CA ASP A 300 -5.42 -8.29 -15.79
C ASP A 300 -4.16 -9.15 -15.98
N LYS A 301 -4.32 -10.43 -16.35
CA LYS A 301 -3.24 -11.33 -16.76
C LYS A 301 -3.44 -11.69 -18.24
N GLY A 302 -2.66 -11.09 -19.14
CA GLY A 302 -2.93 -11.17 -20.56
C GLY A 302 -4.32 -10.62 -20.89
N SER A 303 -5.19 -11.46 -21.47
CA SER A 303 -6.59 -11.13 -21.76
C SER A 303 -7.56 -11.43 -20.61
N MET A 304 -7.09 -12.11 -19.56
CA MET A 304 -7.91 -12.54 -18.43
C MET A 304 -8.02 -11.42 -17.39
N ARG A 305 -9.25 -10.97 -17.12
CA ARG A 305 -9.54 -9.90 -16.17
C ARG A 305 -9.65 -10.45 -14.75
N LEU A 306 -8.90 -9.88 -13.82
CA LEU A 306 -8.94 -10.26 -12.42
C LEU A 306 -9.94 -9.36 -11.67
N TYR A 307 -11.22 -9.72 -11.73
CA TYR A 307 -12.29 -9.03 -11.01
C TYR A 307 -12.25 -9.32 -9.51
N ARG A 308 -12.48 -8.32 -8.66
CA ARG A 308 -12.52 -8.43 -7.20
C ARG A 308 -13.61 -9.37 -6.71
N SER A 309 -14.71 -9.47 -7.43
CA SER A 309 -15.76 -10.49 -7.21
C SER A 309 -15.24 -11.92 -7.17
N ARG A 310 -14.07 -12.19 -7.75
CA ARG A 310 -13.39 -13.48 -7.70
C ARG A 310 -12.00 -13.43 -7.07
N TYR A 311 -11.29 -12.30 -7.13
CA TYR A 311 -9.87 -12.22 -6.76
C TYR A 311 -9.58 -11.34 -5.55
N LEU A 312 -10.57 -10.72 -4.91
CA LEU A 312 -10.33 -9.99 -3.67
C LEU A 312 -9.93 -10.97 -2.55
N ILE A 313 -8.99 -10.54 -1.70
CA ILE A 313 -8.57 -11.30 -0.52
C ILE A 313 -9.79 -11.77 0.30
N ASN A 314 -9.69 -12.97 0.88
CA ASN A 314 -10.74 -13.63 1.68
C ASN A 314 -12.04 -14.02 0.95
N VAL A 315 -12.26 -13.62 -0.30
CA VAL A 315 -13.40 -14.13 -1.11
C VAL A 315 -13.25 -15.64 -1.37
N ASN A 316 -12.02 -16.10 -1.63
CA ASN A 316 -11.69 -17.51 -1.68
C ASN A 316 -10.40 -17.77 -0.89
N ARG A 317 -10.53 -18.36 0.30
CA ARG A 317 -9.40 -18.60 1.22
C ARG A 317 -8.30 -19.52 0.67
N SER A 318 -8.62 -20.36 -0.34
CA SER A 318 -7.65 -21.26 -0.97
C SER A 318 -6.80 -20.59 -2.06
N MET A 319 -7.12 -19.35 -2.42
CA MET A 319 -6.51 -18.69 -3.56
C MET A 319 -5.10 -18.18 -3.23
N ARG A 320 -4.16 -18.48 -4.12
CA ARG A 320 -2.80 -17.95 -4.02
C ARG A 320 -2.63 -16.59 -4.68
N LEU A 321 -3.44 -16.33 -5.71
CA LEU A 321 -3.41 -15.10 -6.49
C LEU A 321 -4.64 -14.27 -6.09
N PHE A 322 -4.42 -13.11 -5.48
CA PHE A 322 -5.47 -12.25 -4.97
C PHE A 322 -5.06 -10.77 -4.98
N ILE A 323 -6.06 -9.91 -4.85
CA ILE A 323 -5.94 -8.46 -4.74
C ILE A 323 -6.27 -8.09 -3.30
N ASP A 324 -5.38 -7.36 -2.63
CA ASP A 324 -5.63 -6.85 -1.28
C ASP A 324 -6.50 -5.59 -1.28
N HIS A 325 -6.89 -5.11 -0.10
CA HIS A 325 -7.69 -3.89 0.03
C HIS A 325 -6.92 -2.59 -0.29
N GLY A 326 -5.59 -2.68 -0.32
CA GLY A 326 -4.66 -1.64 -0.78
C GLY A 326 -4.39 -1.65 -2.29
N ASN A 327 -5.12 -2.46 -3.06
CA ASN A 327 -5.02 -2.61 -4.52
C ASN A 327 -3.74 -3.29 -5.04
N HIS A 328 -2.97 -3.98 -4.20
CA HIS A 328 -1.80 -4.75 -4.62
C HIS A 328 -2.20 -6.15 -5.09
N LEU A 329 -1.52 -6.64 -6.13
CA LEU A 329 -1.65 -8.02 -6.58
C LEU A 329 -0.65 -8.90 -5.85
N HIS A 330 -1.15 -9.91 -5.15
CA HIS A 330 -0.36 -10.92 -4.44
C HIS A 330 -0.38 -12.22 -5.21
N ILE A 331 0.78 -12.87 -5.31
CA ILE A 331 0.95 -14.23 -5.82
C ILE A 331 1.76 -15.02 -4.79
N GLN A 332 1.07 -15.81 -3.98
CA GLN A 332 1.70 -16.70 -3.01
C GLN A 332 2.19 -17.99 -3.67
N ARG A 333 3.36 -18.49 -3.25
CA ARG A 333 3.95 -19.74 -3.76
C ARG A 333 3.93 -19.78 -5.29
N VAL A 334 4.63 -18.85 -5.92
CA VAL A 334 4.70 -18.67 -7.39
C VAL A 334 4.97 -20.00 -8.08
N ARG A 335 4.21 -20.29 -9.14
CA ARG A 335 4.33 -21.49 -9.98
C ARG A 335 4.73 -21.12 -11.39
N SER A 336 5.28 -22.07 -12.15
CA SER A 336 5.67 -21.83 -13.55
C SER A 336 4.53 -21.28 -14.42
N ARG A 337 3.30 -21.75 -14.20
CA ARG A 337 2.07 -21.26 -14.88
C ARG A 337 1.66 -19.83 -14.49
N ASP A 338 2.19 -19.30 -13.39
CA ASP A 338 1.91 -17.92 -12.97
C ASP A 338 2.69 -16.92 -13.85
N GLY A 339 3.67 -17.38 -14.63
CA GLY A 339 4.35 -16.58 -15.65
C GLY A 339 3.39 -15.98 -16.68
N GLY A 340 3.78 -14.84 -17.25
CA GLY A 340 2.99 -14.08 -18.21
C GLY A 340 3.08 -12.57 -17.99
N THR A 341 2.31 -11.81 -18.75
CA THR A 341 2.25 -10.35 -18.61
C THR A 341 1.01 -9.96 -17.81
N TYR A 342 1.22 -9.21 -16.73
CA TYR A 342 0.16 -8.61 -15.93
C TYR A 342 0.02 -7.13 -16.29
N PHE A 343 -1.20 -6.64 -16.39
CA PHE A 343 -1.48 -5.24 -16.70
C PHE A 343 -2.20 -4.60 -15.54
N CYS A 344 -1.76 -3.41 -15.13
CA CYS A 344 -2.47 -2.61 -14.14
C CYS A 344 -3.23 -1.46 -14.81
N TRP A 345 -4.49 -1.35 -14.42
CA TRP A 345 -5.35 -0.24 -14.75
C TRP A 345 -5.43 0.70 -13.55
N ARG A 346 -5.46 2.00 -13.81
CA ARG A 346 -5.64 3.06 -12.82
C ARG A 346 -6.60 4.08 -13.39
N GLU A 347 -7.70 4.36 -12.68
CA GLU A 347 -8.73 5.32 -13.11
C GLU A 347 -9.25 5.05 -14.52
N GLY A 348 -9.47 3.78 -14.86
CA GLY A 348 -9.97 3.38 -16.18
C GLY A 348 -8.94 3.44 -17.31
N LYS A 349 -7.66 3.73 -17.04
CA LYS A 349 -6.58 3.70 -18.04
C LYS A 349 -5.57 2.60 -17.72
N MET A 350 -5.11 1.88 -18.74
CA MET A 350 -4.00 0.93 -18.58
C MET A 350 -2.69 1.70 -18.49
N VAL A 351 -1.98 1.62 -17.35
CA VAL A 351 -0.82 2.48 -17.07
C VAL A 351 0.51 1.75 -17.00
N ALA A 352 0.51 0.44 -16.73
CA ALA A 352 1.74 -0.34 -16.65
C ALA A 352 1.53 -1.83 -16.98
N GLY A 353 2.59 -2.44 -17.51
CA GLY A 353 2.72 -3.88 -17.71
C GLY A 353 3.80 -4.47 -16.81
N PHE A 354 3.66 -5.74 -16.46
CA PHE A 354 4.59 -6.50 -15.63
C PHE A 354 4.81 -7.86 -16.25
N ARG A 355 5.94 -8.08 -16.91
CA ARG A 355 6.30 -9.37 -17.51
C ARG A 355 6.99 -10.24 -16.46
N LEU A 356 6.25 -11.23 -15.97
CA LEU A 356 6.72 -12.19 -14.97
C LEU A 356 7.30 -13.44 -15.65
N SER A 357 8.60 -13.66 -15.45
CA SER A 357 9.29 -14.91 -15.79
C SER A 357 9.54 -15.71 -14.53
N VAL A 358 9.11 -16.98 -14.53
CA VAL A 358 9.27 -17.88 -13.38
C VAL A 358 10.39 -18.88 -13.67
N THR A 359 11.41 -18.89 -12.80
CA THR A 359 12.58 -19.76 -12.92
C THR A 359 12.58 -20.80 -11.80
N PHE A 360 13.16 -21.96 -12.07
CA PHE A 360 13.43 -22.94 -11.02
C PHE A 360 14.70 -22.56 -10.27
N PRO A 361 14.80 -22.88 -8.96
CA PRO A 361 16.09 -22.80 -8.29
C PRO A 361 17.11 -23.64 -9.07
N PRO A 362 18.34 -23.16 -9.24
CA PRO A 362 19.38 -23.97 -9.87
C PRO A 362 19.45 -25.31 -9.12
N ARG A 363 19.31 -26.42 -9.84
CA ARG A 363 19.61 -27.75 -9.27
C ARG A 363 21.01 -27.65 -8.68
N ARG A 364 21.14 -27.82 -7.36
CA ARG A 364 22.45 -27.91 -6.70
C ARG A 364 23.19 -29.04 -7.40
N ARG A 365 24.19 -28.71 -8.25
CA ARG A 365 25.11 -29.72 -8.78
C ARG A 365 25.86 -30.22 -7.56
N ARG A 366 25.49 -31.41 -7.06
CA ARG A 366 26.27 -32.09 -6.03
C ARG A 366 27.66 -32.32 -6.62
N THR A 367 28.63 -31.60 -6.10
CA THR A 367 30.05 -31.79 -6.44
C THR A 367 30.62 -32.86 -5.51
N LEU A 368 31.70 -33.54 -5.91
CA LEU A 368 32.39 -34.52 -5.05
C LEU A 368 32.89 -33.94 -3.72
N TYR A 369 32.96 -32.61 -3.61
CA TYR A 369 33.33 -31.86 -2.40
C TYR A 369 32.15 -31.54 -1.46
N ASP A 370 30.92 -31.95 -1.80
CA ASP A 370 29.75 -31.73 -0.94
C ASP A 370 29.85 -32.66 0.30
N PRO A 371 29.75 -32.13 1.55
CA PRO A 371 29.95 -32.92 2.76
C PRO A 371 29.04 -34.15 2.86
N GLU A 372 27.80 -34.07 2.36
CA GLU A 372 26.89 -35.23 2.29
C GLU A 372 27.37 -36.30 1.30
N THR A 373 27.99 -35.89 0.19
CA THR A 373 28.54 -36.79 -0.83
C THR A 373 29.84 -37.43 -0.35
N ILE A 374 30.71 -36.67 0.33
CA ILE A 374 31.93 -37.18 0.99
C ILE A 374 31.55 -38.22 2.06
N TYR A 375 30.54 -37.92 2.86
CA TYR A 375 30.04 -38.85 3.87
C TYR A 375 29.55 -40.15 3.22
N ALA A 376 28.70 -40.06 2.20
CA ALA A 376 28.20 -41.24 1.48
C ALA A 376 29.32 -42.08 0.85
N ILE A 377 30.30 -41.46 0.20
CA ILE A 377 31.46 -42.16 -0.40
C ILE A 377 32.30 -42.85 0.69
N LYS A 378 32.55 -42.18 1.83
CA LYS A 378 33.26 -42.79 2.97
C LYS A 378 32.50 -43.99 3.53
N THR A 379 31.18 -43.88 3.69
CA THR A 379 30.36 -44.98 4.20
C THR A 379 30.36 -46.17 3.24
N ILE A 380 30.22 -45.93 1.94
CA ILE A 380 30.29 -46.99 0.91
C ILE A 380 31.68 -47.65 0.92
N GLY A 381 32.75 -46.86 0.93
CA GLY A 381 34.13 -47.37 0.98
C GLY A 381 34.41 -48.21 2.22
N MET A 382 33.99 -47.75 3.39
CA MET A 382 34.11 -48.50 4.64
C MET A 382 33.30 -49.81 4.60
N SER A 383 32.08 -49.77 4.09
CA SER A 383 31.24 -50.97 3.97
C SER A 383 31.85 -52.01 3.04
N TYR A 384 32.43 -51.57 1.91
CA TYR A 384 33.11 -52.45 0.97
C TYR A 384 34.35 -53.08 1.63
N GLY A 385 35.17 -52.29 2.32
CA GLY A 385 36.34 -52.78 3.05
C GLY A 385 36.01 -53.83 4.11
N ILE A 386 34.91 -53.64 4.85
CA ILE A 386 34.42 -54.62 5.84
C ILE A 386 33.99 -55.91 5.14
N ILE A 387 33.21 -55.82 4.06
CA ILE A 387 32.74 -56.99 3.31
C ILE A 387 33.92 -57.77 2.73
N THR A 388 34.90 -57.09 2.13
CA THR A 388 36.11 -57.72 1.61
C THR A 388 36.93 -58.37 2.72
N GLY A 389 37.07 -57.71 3.87
CA GLY A 389 37.76 -58.26 5.04
C GLY A 389 37.10 -59.54 5.55
N VAL A 390 35.78 -59.55 5.69
CA VAL A 390 35.00 -60.74 6.08
C VAL A 390 35.16 -61.85 5.04
N PHE A 391 35.13 -61.52 3.75
CA PHE A 391 35.34 -62.50 2.68
C PHE A 391 36.73 -63.15 2.76
N ILE A 392 37.78 -62.35 2.94
CA ILE A 392 39.15 -62.87 3.08
C ILE A 392 39.30 -63.71 4.35
N LEU A 393 38.77 -63.26 5.50
CA LEU A 393 38.77 -64.04 6.74
C LEU A 393 38.03 -65.38 6.58
N SER A 394 36.90 -65.38 5.87
CA SER A 394 36.14 -66.62 5.62
C SER A 394 36.87 -67.60 4.70
N GLN A 395 37.70 -67.10 3.79
CA GLN A 395 38.56 -67.91 2.91
C GLN A 395 39.75 -68.48 3.69
N VAL A 396 40.39 -67.66 4.54
CA VAL A 396 41.54 -68.08 5.34
C VAL A 396 41.15 -69.08 6.43
N CYS A 397 39.99 -68.93 7.08
CA CYS A 397 39.50 -69.89 8.07
C CYS A 397 38.94 -71.20 7.46
N ARG A 398 38.89 -71.30 6.12
CA ARG A 398 38.51 -72.51 5.38
C ARG A 398 39.70 -73.30 4.83
N CYS A 399 40.92 -72.76 4.94
CA CYS A 399 42.18 -73.49 4.79
C CYS A 399 42.63 -73.99 6.16
#